data_AF-A0A924R429-F1
#
_entry.id   AF-A0A924R429-F1
#
_cell.length_a   1.000
_cell.length_b   1.000
_cell.length_c   1.000
_cell.angle_alpha   90.00
_cell.angle_beta   90.00
_cell.angle_gamma   90.00
#
_symmetry.space_group_name_H-M   'P 1'
#
loop_
_entity.id
_entity.type
_entity.pdbx_description
1 polymer ?
#
loop_
_entity_poly.entity_id
_entity_poly.type
_entity_poly.pdbx_seq_one_letter_code
_entity_poly.pdbx_strand_id
1 'polypeptide(L)'
;MKRLLLIGLFVMVSGCSTLVIDRTYTAKSQDSRAQFLILHYTAIDNPKSLRVLTQDAVSSHYLVTDDASDLPGQSNPKIFQLVDENRRAYHAGLSSWKGHTQLNAASIGIEIVNIGYRDGPNGREFFDF
;
A
#
# COMPACT_ATOMS: atom_id res chain seq x y z
N MET A 1 -15.76 42.52 -63.09
CA MET A 1 -14.46 42.24 -62.43
C MET A 1 -14.79 41.63 -61.07
N LYS A 2 -14.73 40.30 -60.98
CA LYS A 2 -13.72 39.54 -60.22
C LYS A 2 -13.80 39.75 -58.70
N ARG A 3 -14.34 38.71 -58.03
CA ARG A 3 -13.83 38.08 -56.78
C ARG A 3 -13.93 38.95 -55.51
N LEU A 4 -14.36 38.45 -54.34
CA LEU A 4 -13.79 37.30 -53.64
C LEU A 4 -14.66 36.97 -52.39
N LEU A 5 -14.99 35.68 -52.24
CA LEU A 5 -15.21 34.87 -51.02
C LEU A 5 -15.90 35.53 -49.82
N LEU A 6 -17.16 35.18 -49.48
CA LEU A 6 -17.51 33.97 -48.70
C LEU A 6 -16.39 33.51 -47.74
N ILE A 7 -16.37 34.06 -46.53
CA ILE A 7 -15.95 33.32 -45.34
C ILE A 7 -17.16 33.30 -44.41
N GLY A 8 -18.07 32.37 -44.71
CA GLY A 8 -19.16 32.01 -43.83
C GLY A 8 -18.59 31.36 -42.57
N LEU A 9 -18.93 31.96 -41.44
CA LEU A 9 -19.28 31.32 -40.17
C LEU A 9 -19.03 29.80 -40.13
N PHE A 10 -17.85 29.40 -39.67
CA PHE A 10 -17.58 28.01 -39.26
C PHE A 10 -16.78 28.00 -37.96
N VAL A 11 -17.27 28.72 -36.95
CA VAL A 11 -16.96 28.36 -35.56
C VAL A 11 -17.94 27.25 -35.20
N MET A 12 -17.64 26.04 -35.67
CA MET A 12 -18.28 24.82 -35.18
C MET A 12 -17.97 24.75 -33.69
N VAL A 13 -19.01 24.96 -32.90
CA VAL A 13 -19.05 24.80 -31.45
C VAL A 13 -18.47 23.43 -31.12
N SER A 14 -17.23 23.39 -30.64
CA SER A 14 -16.66 22.25 -29.96
C SER A 14 -17.40 22.09 -28.64
N GLY A 15 -18.57 21.46 -28.70
CA GLY A 15 -19.35 21.09 -27.53
C GLY A 15 -18.56 20.09 -26.71
N CYS A 16 -17.90 20.58 -25.66
CA CYS A 16 -17.41 19.73 -24.58
C CYS A 16 -18.61 19.08 -23.91
N SER A 17 -19.03 17.90 -24.37
CA SER A 17 -19.90 17.04 -23.60
C SER A 17 -19.07 16.41 -22.48
N THR A 18 -18.91 17.10 -21.36
CA THR A 18 -18.35 16.49 -20.14
C THR A 18 -19.37 15.47 -19.64
N LEU A 19 -19.00 14.19 -19.71
CA LEU A 19 -19.76 13.12 -19.08
C LEU A 19 -19.79 13.36 -17.57
N VAL A 20 -20.98 13.32 -16.98
CA VAL A 20 -21.17 13.45 -15.52
C VAL A 20 -21.39 12.06 -14.94
N ILE A 21 -20.62 11.72 -13.92
CA ILE A 21 -20.86 10.51 -13.12
C ILE A 21 -21.96 10.83 -12.12
N ASP A 22 -23.17 10.34 -12.37
CA ASP A 22 -24.26 10.41 -11.39
C ASP A 22 -23.98 9.45 -10.22
N ARG A 23 -24.03 9.98 -9.00
CA ARG A 23 -23.75 9.25 -7.74
C ARG A 23 -24.97 9.19 -6.82
N THR A 24 -26.16 9.46 -7.34
CA THR A 24 -27.41 9.51 -6.56
C THR A 24 -27.76 8.18 -5.89
N TYR A 25 -27.35 7.05 -6.47
CA TYR A 25 -27.64 5.71 -5.96
C TYR A 25 -26.35 4.99 -5.56
N THR A 26 -26.36 4.37 -4.37
CA THR A 26 -25.28 3.50 -3.88
C THR A 26 -25.81 2.09 -3.66
N ALA A 27 -25.08 1.07 -4.15
CA ALA A 27 -25.46 -0.31 -3.97
C ALA A 27 -25.28 -0.76 -2.51
N LYS A 28 -26.24 -1.53 -1.97
CA LYS A 28 -26.12 -2.15 -0.64
C LYS A 28 -25.16 -3.35 -0.63
N SER A 29 -25.03 -4.05 -1.75
CA SER A 29 -24.19 -5.24 -1.88
C SER A 29 -22.75 -4.85 -2.20
N GLN A 30 -22.01 -4.36 -1.20
CA GLN A 30 -20.59 -4.04 -1.29
C GLN A 30 -19.89 -4.34 0.04
N ASP A 31 -18.58 -4.57 -0.02
CA ASP A 31 -17.70 -4.81 1.12
C ASP A 31 -16.29 -4.22 0.87
N SER A 32 -15.33 -4.57 1.72
CA SER A 32 -13.96 -4.05 1.64
C SER A 32 -13.16 -4.68 0.51
N ARG A 33 -12.22 -3.94 -0.08
CA ARG A 33 -11.21 -4.54 -0.98
C ARG A 33 -10.15 -5.31 -0.20
N ALA A 34 -9.85 -4.90 1.02
CA ALA A 34 -8.94 -5.60 1.91
C ALA A 34 -9.66 -6.81 2.53
N GLN A 35 -9.18 -8.01 2.20
CA GLN A 35 -9.76 -9.30 2.56
C GLN A 35 -8.78 -10.14 3.41
N PHE A 36 -7.49 -9.78 3.42
CA PHE A 36 -6.44 -10.49 4.14
C PHE A 36 -5.62 -9.55 5.01
N LEU A 37 -5.12 -10.09 6.13
CA LEU A 37 -4.04 -9.49 6.91
C LEU A 37 -2.83 -10.41 6.84
N ILE A 38 -1.68 -9.87 6.45
CA ILE A 38 -0.44 -10.65 6.29
C ILE A 38 0.62 -10.06 7.22
N LEU A 39 1.15 -10.91 8.09
CA LEU A 39 2.20 -10.58 9.04
C LEU A 39 3.56 -11.00 8.49
N HIS A 40 4.54 -10.14 8.67
CA HIS A 40 5.93 -10.31 8.26
C HIS A 40 6.86 -9.85 9.38
N TYR A 41 8.13 -10.26 9.29
CA TYR A 41 9.21 -9.69 10.08
C TYR A 41 10.28 -9.12 9.16
N THR A 42 10.96 -8.06 9.62
CA THR A 42 11.85 -7.27 8.75
C THR A 42 13.24 -7.87 8.54
N ALA A 43 13.69 -8.75 9.43
CA ALA A 43 15.04 -9.32 9.48
C ALA A 43 16.17 -8.29 9.66
N ILE A 44 15.84 -7.06 10.04
CA ILE A 44 16.76 -5.92 10.17
C ILE A 44 16.26 -4.94 11.25
N ASP A 45 17.14 -4.06 11.75
CA ASP A 45 16.81 -3.07 12.79
C ASP A 45 15.78 -1.99 12.36
N ASN A 46 15.29 -1.22 13.33
CA ASN A 46 14.31 -0.13 13.15
C ASN A 46 14.72 0.88 12.05
N PRO A 47 15.88 1.58 12.13
CA PRO A 47 16.28 2.55 11.09
C PRO A 47 16.35 1.94 9.70
N LYS A 48 16.89 0.72 9.58
CA LYS A 48 17.02 0.04 8.30
C LYS A 48 15.66 -0.38 7.75
N SER A 49 14.78 -0.88 8.61
CA SER A 49 13.39 -1.24 8.25
C SER A 49 12.63 -0.05 7.68
N LEU A 50 12.69 1.10 8.37
CA LEU A 50 12.05 2.33 7.89
C LEU A 50 12.58 2.76 6.53
N ARG A 51 13.90 2.75 6.32
CA ARG A 51 14.47 3.12 5.02
C ARG A 51 14.00 2.16 3.91
N VAL A 52 14.10 0.85 4.14
CA VAL A 52 13.72 -0.16 3.12
C VAL A 52 12.24 -0.03 2.77
N LEU A 53 11.35 0.04 3.77
CA LEU A 53 9.90 0.05 3.55
C LEU A 53 9.35 1.38 3.01
N THR A 54 10.18 2.43 2.95
CA THR A 54 9.77 3.76 2.44
C THR A 54 10.52 4.20 1.18
N GLN A 55 11.73 3.70 0.93
CA GLN A 55 12.60 4.18 -0.16
C GLN A 55 12.99 3.10 -1.18
N ASP A 56 12.90 1.82 -0.82
CA ASP A 56 13.26 0.72 -1.72
C ASP A 56 12.01 0.15 -2.44
N ALA A 57 12.14 -1.02 -3.06
CA ALA A 57 11.11 -1.62 -3.92
C ALA A 57 9.96 -2.32 -3.16
N VAL A 58 10.08 -2.49 -1.84
CA VAL A 58 9.10 -3.16 -0.99
C VAL A 58 8.50 -2.18 0.02
N SER A 59 7.28 -2.43 0.45
CA SER A 59 6.59 -1.60 1.43
C SER A 59 5.52 -2.40 2.17
N SER A 60 5.16 -1.94 3.36
CA SER A 60 4.05 -2.46 4.16
C SER A 60 3.07 -1.35 4.49
N HIS A 61 1.88 -1.71 4.96
CA HIS A 61 0.93 -0.72 5.46
C HIS A 61 1.36 -0.23 6.83
N TYR A 62 1.82 -1.15 7.68
CA TYR A 62 2.28 -0.87 9.02
C TYR A 62 3.67 -1.43 9.30
N LEU A 63 4.44 -0.72 10.12
CA LEU A 63 5.67 -1.19 10.75
C LEU A 63 5.53 -1.07 12.27
N VAL A 64 5.68 -2.18 12.98
CA VAL A 64 5.74 -2.23 14.45
C VAL A 64 7.21 -2.28 14.85
N THR A 65 7.68 -1.31 15.63
CA THR A 65 9.08 -1.25 16.09
C THR A 65 9.38 -2.24 17.21
N ASP A 66 10.66 -2.54 17.44
CA ASP A 66 11.12 -3.30 18.61
C ASP A 66 11.33 -2.40 19.86
N ASP A 67 11.18 -1.09 19.72
CA ASP A 67 11.42 -0.12 20.79
C ASP A 67 10.11 0.35 21.45
N ALA A 68 10.04 0.23 22.77
CA ALA A 68 8.99 0.80 23.63
C ALA A 68 9.43 2.10 24.32
N SER A 69 10.70 2.49 24.22
CA SER A 69 11.36 3.51 25.03
C SER A 69 11.24 4.95 24.51
N ASP A 70 10.79 5.14 23.26
CA ASP A 70 10.64 6.45 22.63
C ASP A 70 9.60 7.37 23.33
N LEU A 71 8.75 6.84 24.22
CA LEU A 71 7.71 7.60 24.91
C LEU A 71 7.72 7.36 26.44
N PRO A 72 7.97 8.39 27.27
CA PRO A 72 7.97 8.25 28.72
C PRO A 72 6.63 7.71 29.23
N GLY A 73 6.68 6.57 29.94
CA GLY A 73 5.49 5.93 30.52
C GLY A 73 4.69 5.04 29.56
N GLN A 74 5.22 4.76 28.36
CA GLN A 74 4.61 3.82 27.43
C GLN A 74 5.43 2.52 27.38
N SER A 75 4.76 1.38 27.54
CA SER A 75 5.37 0.04 27.50
C SER A 75 5.15 -0.67 26.15
N ASN A 76 4.49 0.00 25.21
CA ASN A 76 4.09 -0.59 23.92
C ASN A 76 5.03 -0.11 22.81
N PRO A 77 5.26 -0.95 21.79
CA PRO A 77 6.04 -0.55 20.63
C PRO A 77 5.37 0.57 19.85
N LYS A 78 6.18 1.41 19.21
CA LYS A 78 5.70 2.43 18.27
C LYS A 78 5.24 1.77 16.97
N ILE A 79 4.14 2.29 16.41
CA ILE A 79 3.58 1.81 15.15
C ILE A 79 3.61 2.94 14.13
N PHE A 80 4.21 2.69 12.97
CA PHE A 80 4.17 3.59 11.82
C PHE A 80 3.16 3.09 10.79
N GLN A 81 2.31 3.98 10.30
CA GLN A 81 1.55 3.76 9.08
C GLN A 81 2.36 4.31 7.90
N LEU A 82 2.83 3.42 7.02
CA LEU A 82 3.71 3.76 5.90
C LEU A 82 2.95 3.89 4.58
N VAL A 83 1.85 3.15 4.43
CA VAL A 83 0.96 3.18 3.25
C VAL A 83 -0.49 3.18 3.72
N ASP A 84 -1.30 4.10 3.22
CA ASP A 84 -2.74 4.16 3.49
C ASP A 84 -3.43 2.84 3.12
N GLU A 85 -4.40 2.37 3.91
CA GLU A 85 -5.10 1.09 3.68
C GLU A 85 -5.93 1.05 2.38
N ASN A 86 -6.23 2.22 1.79
CA ASN A 86 -6.89 2.31 0.49
C ASN A 86 -5.92 2.28 -0.71
N ARG A 87 -4.61 2.20 -0.43
CA ARG A 87 -3.53 2.02 -1.40
C ARG A 87 -2.99 0.60 -1.30
N ARG A 88 -2.22 0.20 -2.31
CA ARG A 88 -1.60 -1.12 -2.37
C ARG A 88 -0.14 -1.01 -1.94
N ALA A 89 0.22 -1.58 -0.78
CA ALA A 89 1.61 -1.82 -0.41
C ALA A 89 2.21 -3.05 -1.14
N TYR A 90 3.54 -3.14 -1.21
CA TYR A 90 4.27 -4.20 -1.91
C TYR A 90 4.99 -5.13 -0.92
N HIS A 91 4.25 -6.04 -0.28
CA HIS A 91 4.75 -6.90 0.80
C HIS A 91 4.57 -8.41 0.53
N ALA A 92 3.52 -8.82 -0.17
CA ALA A 92 3.17 -10.24 -0.33
C ALA A 92 3.87 -10.94 -1.51
N GLY A 93 4.40 -10.19 -2.47
CA GLY A 93 5.05 -10.75 -3.67
C GLY A 93 4.18 -11.75 -4.44
N LEU A 94 4.81 -12.77 -5.04
CA LEU A 94 4.12 -13.92 -5.60
C LEU A 94 3.50 -14.74 -4.47
N SER A 95 2.19 -14.66 -4.33
CA SER A 95 1.45 -15.16 -3.17
C SER A 95 0.14 -15.79 -3.58
N SER A 96 -0.32 -16.75 -2.77
CA SER A 96 -1.66 -17.35 -2.91
C SER A 96 -2.22 -17.82 -1.58
N TRP A 97 -3.52 -17.60 -1.36
CA TRP A 97 -4.24 -18.11 -0.19
C TRP A 97 -5.71 -18.38 -0.54
N LYS A 98 -6.20 -19.58 -0.19
CA LYS A 98 -7.60 -20.02 -0.45
C LYS A 98 -8.07 -19.75 -1.90
N GLY A 99 -7.21 -19.98 -2.88
CA GLY A 99 -7.53 -19.77 -4.31
C GLY A 99 -7.37 -18.33 -4.80
N HIS A 100 -7.11 -17.36 -3.94
CA HIS A 100 -6.72 -16.00 -4.34
C HIS A 100 -5.22 -15.95 -4.63
N THR A 101 -4.81 -15.14 -5.60
CA THR A 101 -3.41 -14.91 -5.97
C THR A 101 -3.06 -13.43 -5.95
N GLN A 102 -1.77 -13.09 -5.94
CA GLN A 102 -1.28 -11.70 -5.97
C GLN A 102 -1.87 -10.85 -4.82
N LEU A 103 -1.67 -11.32 -3.59
CA LEU A 103 -2.45 -10.88 -2.43
C LEU A 103 -2.29 -9.40 -2.07
N ASN A 104 -1.20 -8.74 -2.49
CA ASN A 104 -0.99 -7.30 -2.28
C ASN A 104 -2.24 -6.44 -2.55
N ALA A 105 -2.98 -6.74 -3.62
CA ALA A 105 -4.14 -5.94 -4.03
C ALA A 105 -5.37 -6.07 -3.11
N ALA A 106 -5.39 -7.08 -2.25
CA ALA A 106 -6.50 -7.41 -1.36
C ALA A 106 -6.04 -7.62 0.09
N SER A 107 -4.85 -7.14 0.47
CA SER A 107 -4.29 -7.38 1.80
C SER A 107 -3.75 -6.13 2.46
N ILE A 108 -3.87 -6.08 3.78
CA ILE A 108 -3.08 -5.22 4.65
C ILE A 108 -1.84 -6.00 5.10
N GLY A 109 -0.71 -5.30 5.12
CA GLY A 109 0.60 -5.86 5.43
C GLY A 109 1.17 -5.20 6.67
N ILE A 110 1.52 -6.01 7.66
CA ILE A 110 2.17 -5.56 8.89
C ILE A 110 3.56 -6.17 8.93
N GLU A 111 4.58 -5.33 9.00
CA GLU A 111 5.96 -5.71 9.26
C GLU A 111 6.26 -5.48 10.74
N ILE A 112 6.91 -6.44 11.37
CA ILE A 112 7.34 -6.36 12.78
C ILE A 112 8.86 -6.37 12.79
N VAL A 113 9.48 -5.40 13.46
CA VAL A 113 10.93 -5.37 13.58
C VAL A 113 11.40 -6.53 14.44
N ASN A 114 12.05 -7.48 13.78
CA ASN A 114 12.63 -8.66 14.40
C ASN A 114 13.70 -9.21 13.46
N ILE A 115 14.85 -9.60 14.00
CA ILE A 115 16.01 -10.08 13.23
C ILE A 115 15.84 -11.52 12.71
N GLY A 116 14.75 -12.20 13.08
CA GLY A 116 14.33 -13.51 12.58
C GLY A 116 15.15 -14.64 13.20
N TYR A 117 16.25 -14.99 12.56
CA TYR A 117 17.13 -16.05 13.01
C TYR A 117 18.59 -15.80 12.63
N ARG A 118 19.50 -16.50 13.31
CA ARG A 118 20.92 -16.57 12.95
C ARG A 118 21.34 -18.03 12.83
N ASP A 119 22.07 -18.34 11.75
CA ASP A 119 22.72 -19.64 11.61
C ASP A 119 24.10 -19.59 12.29
N GLY A 120 24.35 -20.54 13.20
CA GLY A 120 25.59 -20.67 13.95
C GLY A 120 26.14 -22.12 13.92
N PRO A 121 27.28 -22.37 14.60
CA PRO A 121 27.92 -23.69 14.58
C PRO A 121 27.04 -24.83 15.10
N ASN A 122 26.05 -24.51 15.93
CA ASN A 122 25.14 -25.48 16.55
C ASN A 122 23.75 -25.50 15.90
N GLY A 123 23.59 -24.87 14.73
CA GLY A 123 22.32 -24.77 14.02
C GLY A 123 21.69 -23.37 14.10
N ARG A 124 20.38 -23.32 13.82
CA ARG A 124 19.61 -22.08 13.72
C ARG A 124 19.06 -21.65 15.07
N GLU A 125 19.38 -20.42 15.45
CA GLU A 125 18.83 -19.74 16.63
C GLU A 125 17.77 -18.73 16.17
N PHE A 126 16.54 -18.84 16.67
CA PHE A 126 15.45 -17.92 16.38
C PHE A 126 15.34 -16.88 17.50
N PHE A 127 15.02 -15.64 17.13
CA PHE A 127 14.84 -14.55 18.08
C PHE A 127 13.36 -14.39 18.41
N ASP A 128 13.06 -14.21 19.71
CA ASP A 128 11.70 -14.04 20.21
C ASP A 128 11.08 -12.71 19.73
N PHE A 129 9.75 -12.68 19.66
CA PHE A 129 8.93 -11.50 19.36
C PHE A 129 8.45 -10.81 20.64
#